data_AF-A0A349R0X0-F1
#
_entry.id   AF-A0A349R0X0-F1
#
_cell.length_a   1.000
_cell.length_b   1.000
_cell.length_c   1.000
_cell.angle_alpha   90.00
_cell.angle_beta   90.00
_cell.angle_gamma   90.00
#
_symmetry.space_group_name_H-M   'P 1'
#
loop_
_entity.id
_entity.type
_entity.pdbx_description
1 polymer ?
#
loop_
_entity_poly.entity_id
_entity_poly.type
_entity_poly.pdbx_seq_one_letter_code
_entity_poly.pdbx_strand_id
1 'polypeptide(L)'
;NQTDIGVDASFFNSRLIFGADYYAKRTVGLLLSSRVPYSSGYRTALKNLGDLQNRGFEFELSSRNFVHDFKWNTTVTFGLNRNKVLNIDGGT
;
A
#
# COMPACT_ATOMS: atom_id res chain seq x y z
N ASN A 1 -8.41 4.93 9.46
CA ASN A 1 -9.45 4.45 8.50
C ASN A 1 -8.78 4.01 7.22
N GLN A 2 -9.27 2.91 6.64
CA GLN A 2 -8.77 2.36 5.39
C GLN A 2 -9.94 2.05 4.45
N THR A 3 -9.72 2.24 3.16
CA THR A 3 -10.59 1.78 2.08
C THR A 3 -9.80 0.78 1.27
N ASP A 4 -10.42 -0.34 0.95
CA ASP A 4 -9.86 -1.41 0.14
C ASP A 4 -10.99 -1.93 -0.75
N ILE A 5 -10.76 -1.93 -2.06
CA ILE A 5 -11.73 -2.32 -3.08
C ILE A 5 -10.98 -3.12 -4.15
N GLY A 6 -11.35 -4.38 -4.30
CA GLY A 6 -10.79 -5.30 -5.28
C GLY A 6 -11.84 -5.82 -6.26
N VAL A 7 -11.38 -6.19 -7.45
CA VAL A 7 -12.14 -6.94 -8.45
C VAL A 7 -11.28 -8.06 -9.00
N ASP A 8 -11.83 -9.27 -8.98
CA ASP A 8 -11.26 -10.45 -9.60
C ASP A 8 -12.18 -10.98 -10.71
N ALA A 9 -11.58 -11.39 -11.82
CA ALA A 9 -12.30 -12.01 -12.92
C ALA A 9 -11.47 -13.12 -13.57
N SER A 10 -12.16 -14.19 -13.99
CA SER A 10 -11.55 -15.32 -14.68
C SER A 10 -12.39 -15.69 -15.90
N PHE A 11 -11.70 -15.93 -17.02
CA PHE A 11 -12.30 -16.23 -18.30
C PHE A 11 -11.64 -17.46 -18.95
N PHE A 12 -12.36 -18.06 -19.90
CA PHE A 12 -11.87 -19.14 -20.76
C PHE A 12 -11.30 -20.34 -19.98
N ASN A 13 -12.05 -20.83 -18.97
CA ASN A 13 -11.60 -21.90 -18.07
C ASN A 13 -10.28 -21.55 -17.36
N SER A 14 -10.23 -20.34 -16.79
CA SER A 14 -9.05 -19.81 -16.09
C SER A 14 -7.80 -19.75 -16.97
N ARG A 15 -7.97 -19.49 -18.27
CA ARG A 15 -6.83 -19.20 -19.16
C ARG A 15 -6.49 -17.71 -19.19
N LEU A 16 -7.42 -16.85 -18.78
CA LEU A 16 -7.17 -15.44 -18.55
C LEU A 16 -7.72 -15.09 -17.18
N ILE A 17 -6.84 -14.64 -16.29
CA ILE A 17 -7.16 -14.26 -14.91
C ILE A 17 -6.72 -12.80 -14.75
N PHE A 18 -7.62 -11.99 -14.25
CA PHE A 18 -7.44 -10.56 -14.01
C PHE A 18 -7.76 -10.27 -12.56
N GLY A 19 -6.89 -9.52 -11.89
CA GLY A 19 -7.12 -8.95 -10.56
C GLY A 19 -6.74 -7.49 -10.56
N ALA A 20 -7.52 -6.65 -9.90
CA ALA A 20 -7.16 -5.26 -9.67
C ALA A 20 -7.68 -4.79 -8.32
N ASP A 21 -6.82 -4.08 -7.60
CA ASP A 21 -7.08 -3.63 -6.24
C ASP A 21 -6.76 -2.15 -6.11
N TYR A 22 -7.61 -1.42 -5.40
CA TYR A 22 -7.35 -0.06 -4.96
C TYR A 22 -7.39 0.00 -3.45
N TYR A 23 -6.35 0.58 -2.85
CA TYR A 23 -6.30 0.82 -1.42
C TYR A 23 -6.01 2.28 -1.08
N ALA A 24 -6.57 2.73 0.03
CA ALA A 24 -6.26 4.01 0.65
C ALA A 24 -6.27 3.85 2.18
N LYS A 25 -5.10 3.88 2.79
CA LYS A 25 -4.88 3.75 4.22
C LYS A 25 -4.42 5.08 4.81
N ARG A 26 -5.14 5.58 5.82
CA ARG A 26 -4.69 6.71 6.65
C ARG A 26 -4.32 6.21 8.04
N THR A 27 -3.07 6.42 8.42
CA THR A 27 -2.56 6.19 9.77
C THR A 27 -2.48 7.53 10.48
N VAL A 28 -3.15 7.65 11.62
CA VAL A 28 -3.22 8.87 12.43
C VAL A 28 -2.46 8.62 13.73
N GLY A 29 -1.77 9.64 14.23
CA GLY A 29 -1.10 9.57 15.52
C GLY A 29 0.05 8.58 15.54
N LEU A 30 0.91 8.64 14.53
CA LEU A 30 2.14 7.85 14.47
C LEU A 30 3.02 8.15 15.66
N LEU A 31 3.46 7.09 16.33
CA LEU A 31 4.47 7.14 17.38
C LEU A 31 5.80 7.55 16.76
N LEU A 32 6.18 8.81 16.96
CA LEU A 32 7.43 9.39 16.52
C LEU A 32 8.27 9.78 17.73
N SER A 33 9.58 9.54 17.65
CA SER A 33 10.52 10.06 18.64
C SER A 33 10.71 11.55 18.39
N SER A 34 10.30 12.38 19.35
CA SER A 34 10.41 13.84 19.27
C SER A 34 11.24 14.39 20.42
N ARG A 35 11.95 15.49 20.17
CA ARG A 35 12.76 16.15 21.19
C ARG A 35 11.84 16.74 22.26
N VAL A 36 12.27 16.64 23.51
CA VAL A 36 11.61 17.25 24.66
C VAL A 36 12.57 18.23 25.33
N PRO A 37 12.07 19.25 26.06
CA PRO A 37 12.94 20.17 26.78
C PRO A 37 13.90 19.44 27.71
N TYR A 38 15.18 19.86 27.74
CA TYR A 38 16.20 19.22 28.58
C TYR A 38 15.86 19.24 30.08
N SER A 39 15.07 20.23 30.52
CA SER A 39 14.55 20.31 31.89
C SER A 39 13.69 19.11 32.31
N SER A 40 13.18 18.32 31.34
CA SER A 40 12.44 17.09 31.62
C SER A 40 13.33 15.91 32.05
N GLY A 41 14.66 16.02 31.93
CA GLY A 41 15.59 14.93 32.25
C GLY A 41 15.74 13.87 31.15
N TYR A 42 14.99 13.98 30.05
CA TYR A 42 15.04 13.07 28.90
C TYR A 42 15.46 13.80 27.62
N ARG A 43 16.09 13.09 26.66
CA ARG A 43 16.50 13.66 25.35
C ARG A 43 15.40 13.62 24.29
N THR A 44 14.52 12.63 24.39
CA THR A 44 13.44 12.36 23.43
C THR A 44 12.28 11.65 24.12
N ALA A 45 11.06 11.84 23.62
CA ALA A 45 9.88 11.07 24.02
C ALA A 45 9.12 10.57 22.79
N LEU A 46 8.51 9.39 22.89
CA LEU A 46 7.56 8.92 21.88
C LEU A 46 6.25 9.70 22.02
N LYS A 47 5.80 10.28 20.92
CA LYS A 47 4.56 11.05 20.86
C LYS A 47 3.81 10.71 19.57
N ASN A 48 2.47 10.79 19.62
CA ASN A 48 1.59 10.57 18.47
C ASN A 48 1.53 11.84 17.60
N LEU A 49 2.53 12.07 16.76
CA LEU A 49 2.74 13.35 16.07
C LEU A 49 2.57 13.27 14.55
N GLY A 50 2.59 12.08 13.95
CA GLY A 50 2.55 11.96 12.49
C GLY A 50 1.21 11.46 11.97
N ASP A 51 0.73 12.05 10.88
CA ASP A 51 -0.31 11.45 10.06
C ASP A 51 0.29 11.07 8.70
N LEU A 52 0.11 9.81 8.29
CA LEU A 52 0.50 9.30 6.98
C LEU A 52 -0.71 8.82 6.21
N GLN A 53 -0.67 9.01 4.89
CA GLN A 53 -1.58 8.37 3.95
C GLN A 53 -0.77 7.54 2.96
N ASN A 54 -1.15 6.28 2.80
CA ASN A 54 -0.66 5.40 1.76
C ASN A 54 -1.84 5.04 0.87
N ARG A 55 -1.75 5.34 -0.42
CA ARG A 55 -2.81 4.97 -1.38
C ARG A 55 -2.18 4.41 -2.63
N GLY A 56 -2.80 3.40 -3.20
CA GLY A 56 -2.24 2.73 -4.35
C GLY A 56 -3.27 1.95 -5.14
N PHE A 57 -2.80 1.53 -6.30
CA PHE A 57 -3.51 0.66 -7.20
C PHE A 57 -2.58 -0.48 -7.58
N GLU A 58 -3.10 -1.70 -7.53
CA GLU A 58 -2.41 -2.93 -7.89
C GLU A 58 -3.24 -3.64 -8.97
N PHE A 59 -2.54 -4.26 -9.91
CA PHE A 59 -3.13 -4.97 -11.03
C PHE A 59 -2.29 -6.18 -11.37
N GLU A 60 -2.95 -7.29 -11.65
CA GLU A 60 -2.36 -8.50 -12.18
C GLU A 60 -3.17 -9.03 -13.36
N LEU A 61 -2.47 -9.46 -14.40
CA LEU A 61 -3.02 -10.20 -15.52
C LEU A 61 -2.17 -11.44 -15.77
N SER A 62 -2.81 -12.60 -15.70
CA SER A 62 -2.19 -13.89 -15.97
C SER A 62 -2.90 -14.57 -17.14
N SER A 63 -2.14 -15.00 -18.14
CA SER A 63 -2.64 -15.71 -19.32
C SER A 63 -1.91 -17.02 -19.59
N ARG A 64 -2.66 -18.05 -20.01
CA ARG A 64 -2.13 -19.33 -20.51
C ARG A 64 -2.26 -19.37 -22.02
N ASN A 65 -1.24 -18.87 -22.72
CA ASN A 65 -1.23 -18.65 -24.17
C ASN A 65 -1.23 -19.97 -24.96
N PHE A 66 -0.34 -20.90 -24.58
CA PHE A 66 -0.30 -22.26 -25.14
C PHE A 66 -0.35 -23.31 -24.02
N VAL A 67 -1.14 -24.37 -24.20
CA VAL A 67 -1.50 -25.34 -23.15
C VAL A 67 -1.28 -26.82 -23.51
N HIS A 68 -0.78 -27.10 -24.73
CA HIS A 68 -0.55 -28.46 -25.24
C HIS A 68 0.95 -28.80 -25.15
N ASP A 69 1.52 -29.40 -26.18
CA ASP A 69 2.92 -29.85 -26.22
C ASP A 69 3.89 -28.68 -25.98
N PHE A 70 3.58 -27.52 -26.57
CA PHE A 70 4.20 -26.25 -26.19
C PHE A 70 3.34 -25.54 -25.16
N LYS A 71 3.96 -25.17 -24.03
CA LYS A 71 3.33 -24.44 -22.93
C LYS A 71 3.96 -23.07 -22.77
N TRP A 72 3.12 -22.04 -22.79
CA TRP A 72 3.55 -20.68 -22.54
C TRP A 72 2.49 -19.96 -21.72
N ASN A 73 2.93 -19.43 -20.57
CA ASN A 73 2.14 -18.56 -19.73
C ASN A 73 2.81 -17.18 -19.66
N THR A 74 2.00 -16.13 -19.58
CA THR A 74 2.46 -14.75 -19.35
C THR A 74 1.78 -14.23 -18.10
N THR A 75 2.55 -13.60 -17.22
CA THR A 75 2.01 -12.85 -16.09
C THR A 75 2.57 -11.44 -16.13
N VAL A 76 1.68 -10.46 -15.99
CA VAL A 76 2.00 -9.04 -15.89
C VAL A 76 1.47 -8.55 -14.56
N THR A 77 2.36 -8.02 -13.72
CA THR A 77 2.00 -7.36 -12.47
C THR A 77 2.37 -5.89 -12.56
N PHE A 78 1.52 -5.05 -12.01
CA PHE A 78 1.72 -3.60 -11.97
C PHE A 78 1.21 -3.06 -10.65
N GLY A 79 2.00 -2.17 -10.05
CA GLY A 79 1.63 -1.53 -8.79
C GLY A 79 2.08 -0.08 -8.79
N LEU A 80 1.21 0.80 -8.31
CA LEU A 80 1.52 2.19 -8.02
C LEU A 80 1.14 2.49 -6.58
N ASN A 81 2.13 2.80 -5.76
CA ASN A 81 1.89 3.26 -4.40
C ASN A 81 2.35 4.71 -4.24
N ARG A 82 1.51 5.54 -3.63
CA ARG A 82 1.86 6.89 -3.22
C ARG A 82 1.70 7.05 -1.72
N ASN A 83 2.82 7.36 -1.09
CA ASN A 83 2.87 7.78 0.29
C ASN A 83 2.82 9.32 0.41
N LYS A 84 2.09 9.83 1.40
CA LYS A 84 2.00 11.26 1.73
C LYS A 84 2.00 11.47 3.24
N VAL A 85 2.87 12.35 3.71
CA VAL A 85 2.78 12.94 5.05
C VAL A 85 1.65 13.96 5.04
N LEU A 86 0.64 13.74 5.89
CA LEU A 86 -0.50 14.64 6.05
C LEU A 86 -0.28 15.64 7.18
N ASN A 87 0.39 15.21 8.25
CA ASN A 87 0.76 16.07 9.36
C ASN A 87 2.08 15.57 9.98
N ILE A 88 2.90 16.51 10.42
CA ILE A 88 3.98 16.27 11.37
C ILE A 88 3.83 17.32 12.46
N ASP A 89 3.25 16.91 13.58
CA ASP A 89 3.03 17.79 14.71
C ASP A 89 4.36 17.96 15.45
N GLY A 90 5.06 19.02 15.08
CA GLY A 90 6.38 19.39 15.61
C GLY A 90 6.87 20.73 15.07
N GLY A 91 5.95 21.50 14.47
CA GLY A 91 6.18 22.80 13.86
C GLY A 91 5.51 23.92 14.65
N THR A 92 5.82 24.02 15.94
CA THR A 92 6.02 25.27 16.69
C THR A 92 7.03 25.01 17.80
#